data_AF-A0A536NL85-F1
#
_entry.id   AF-A0A536NL85-F1
#
_cell.length_a   1.000
_cell.length_b   1.000
_cell.length_c   1.000
_cell.angle_alpha   90.00
_cell.angle_beta   90.00
_cell.angle_gamma   90.00
#
_symmetry.space_group_name_H-M   'P 1'
#
loop_
_entity.id
_entity.type
_entity.pdbx_description
1 polymer ?
#
loop_
_entity_poly.entity_id
_entity_poly.type
_entity_poly.pdbx_seq_one_letter_code
_entity_poly.pdbx_strand_id
1 'polypeptide(L)'
;MATNRKTAEKTRPELVRLDSVSMDEDDEILPDFEAQVDDGRRVWVTAVLERTAVIEPAPGEPKVLVNRRRLFVDPRQLRVRHLASKEAARRGREAARQLRLQEQQSSAA
;
A
#
# COMPACT_ATOMS: atom_id res chain seq x y z
N MET A 1 -17.17 32.10 35.74
CA MET A 1 -16.95 30.69 35.35
C MET A 1 -17.84 30.37 34.17
N ALA A 2 -17.28 30.27 32.97
CA ALA A 2 -17.98 29.72 31.81
C ALA A 2 -16.92 29.04 30.93
N THR A 3 -16.82 27.72 31.03
CA THR A 3 -15.85 26.90 30.29
C THR A 3 -16.37 26.71 28.87
N ASN A 4 -15.71 27.39 27.93
CA ASN A 4 -15.99 27.30 26.50
C ASN A 4 -15.53 25.94 25.97
N ARG A 5 -16.38 24.91 26.04
CA ARG A 5 -16.15 23.63 25.36
C ARG A 5 -16.46 23.80 23.88
N LYS A 6 -15.48 24.33 23.13
CA LYS A 6 -15.45 24.26 21.67
C LYS A 6 -15.21 22.79 21.31
N THR A 7 -16.29 22.04 21.09
CA THR A 7 -16.27 20.71 20.50
C THR A 7 -15.57 20.84 19.15
N ALA A 8 -14.33 20.36 19.08
CA ALA A 8 -13.63 20.17 17.82
C ALA A 8 -14.38 19.06 17.08
N GLU A 9 -15.31 19.45 16.19
CA GLU A 9 -15.70 18.61 15.06
C GLU A 9 -14.43 18.34 14.25
N LYS A 10 -13.69 17.31 14.65
CA LYS A 10 -12.66 16.71 13.82
C LYS A 10 -13.39 16.25 12.57
N THR A 11 -13.19 16.97 11.46
CA THR A 11 -13.57 16.57 10.12
C THR A 11 -13.29 15.08 9.99
N ARG A 12 -14.34 14.25 9.95
CA ARG A 12 -14.16 12.80 9.83
C ARG A 12 -13.36 12.59 8.54
N PRO A 13 -12.17 11.93 8.60
CA PRO A 13 -11.45 11.60 7.39
C PRO A 13 -12.39 10.87 6.44
N GLU A 14 -12.39 11.28 5.17
CA GLU A 14 -13.03 10.50 4.12
C GLU A 14 -12.22 9.21 3.96
N LEU A 15 -12.72 8.13 4.56
CA LEU A 15 -12.06 6.83 4.49
C LEU A 15 -12.26 6.24 3.10
N VAL A 16 -11.18 5.78 2.49
CA VAL A 16 -11.20 5.14 1.16
C VAL A 16 -10.92 3.66 1.30
N ARG A 17 -11.32 2.86 0.32
CA ARG A 17 -11.02 1.42 0.33
C ARG A 17 -9.54 1.20 0.08
N LEU A 18 -8.92 0.27 0.80
CA LEU A 18 -7.49 -0.02 0.64
C LEU A 18 -7.17 -0.60 -0.75
N ASP A 19 -8.14 -1.20 -1.44
CA ASP A 19 -7.96 -1.68 -2.82
C ASP A 19 -8.07 -0.59 -3.89
N SER A 20 -8.66 0.57 -3.58
CA SER A 20 -8.74 1.71 -4.51
C SER A 20 -7.50 2.60 -4.48
N VAL A 21 -6.57 2.35 -3.56
CA VAL A 21 -5.28 3.06 -3.51
C VAL A 21 -4.42 2.59 -4.68
N SER A 22 -4.31 3.43 -5.70
CA SER A 22 -3.47 3.19 -6.88
C SER A 22 -2.00 3.10 -6.46
N MET A 23 -1.30 2.10 -6.98
CA MET A 23 0.11 1.85 -6.72
C MET A 23 0.77 1.39 -8.01
N ASP A 24 2.01 1.81 -8.25
CA ASP A 24 2.80 1.24 -9.34
C ASP A 24 3.23 -0.20 -9.00
N GLU A 25 3.60 -0.99 -10.02
CA GLU A 25 4.02 -2.41 -9.84
C GLU A 25 5.18 -2.60 -8.86
N ASP A 26 6.00 -1.57 -8.70
CA ASP A 26 7.19 -1.55 -7.87
C ASP A 26 6.96 -0.83 -6.52
N ASP A 27 5.73 -0.45 -6.20
CA ASP A 27 5.39 0.21 -4.93
C ASP A 27 4.86 -0.77 -3.88
N GLU A 28 5.15 -0.48 -2.63
CA GLU A 28 4.62 -1.19 -1.46
C GLU A 28 4.03 -0.20 -0.45
N ILE A 29 2.82 -0.47 0.06
CA ILE A 29 2.26 0.25 1.21
C ILE A 29 2.94 -0.31 2.46
N LEU A 30 3.56 0.59 3.23
CA LEU A 30 4.20 0.25 4.49
C LEU A 30 3.14 -0.04 5.56
N PRO A 31 3.42 -0.98 6.48
CA PRO A 31 2.53 -1.29 7.59
C PRO A 31 2.51 -0.17 8.66
N ASP A 32 1.88 -0.46 9.80
CA ASP A 32 1.78 0.39 10.99
C ASP A 32 0.86 1.60 10.82
N PHE A 33 -0.35 1.32 10.35
CA PHE A 33 -1.42 2.31 10.24
C PHE A 33 -2.77 1.71 10.65
N GLU A 34 -3.71 2.59 10.97
CA GLU A 34 -5.06 2.21 11.38
C GLU A 34 -5.98 2.02 10.18
N ALA A 35 -6.83 1.00 10.24
CA ALA A 35 -7.88 0.76 9.27
C ALA A 35 -9.22 0.48 9.96
N GLN A 36 -10.29 0.56 9.19
CA GLN A 36 -11.62 0.15 9.58
C GLN A 36 -12.09 -1.02 8.71
N VAL A 37 -12.60 -2.07 9.32
CA VAL A 37 -13.23 -3.19 8.62
C VAL A 37 -14.66 -2.79 8.20
N ASP A 38 -15.22 -3.44 7.19
CA ASP A 38 -16.58 -3.19 6.69
C ASP A 38 -17.70 -3.24 7.75
N ASP A 39 -17.49 -3.99 8.83
CA ASP A 39 -18.37 -4.02 10.01
C ASP A 39 -18.19 -2.85 11.00
N GLY A 40 -17.33 -1.89 10.65
CA GLY A 40 -17.06 -0.68 11.42
C GLY A 40 -15.97 -0.81 12.49
N ARG A 41 -15.39 -2.00 12.71
CA ARG A 41 -14.34 -2.20 13.71
C ARG A 41 -13.02 -1.56 13.29
N ARG A 42 -12.36 -0.87 14.23
CA ARG A 42 -11.01 -0.30 14.02
C ARG A 42 -9.96 -1.36 14.32
N VAL A 43 -8.96 -1.47 13.46
CA VAL A 43 -7.93 -2.51 13.50
C VAL A 43 -6.57 -1.93 13.12
N TRP A 44 -5.49 -2.59 13.52
CA TRP A 44 -4.15 -2.19 13.14
C TRP A 44 -3.65 -3.01 11.96
N VAL A 45 -3.14 -2.36 10.90
CA VAL A 45 -2.56 -3.07 9.75
C VAL A 45 -1.08 -3.29 9.98
N THR A 46 -0.66 -4.57 9.97
CA THR A 46 0.72 -4.99 10.26
C THR A 46 1.47 -5.50 9.04
N ALA A 47 0.77 -5.78 7.93
CA ALA A 47 1.36 -6.01 6.61
C ALA A 47 0.31 -5.76 5.52
N VAL A 48 0.74 -5.25 4.37
CA VAL A 48 -0.09 -5.12 3.17
C VAL A 48 0.48 -6.03 2.08
N LEU A 49 -0.37 -6.89 1.53
CA LEU A 49 -0.07 -7.79 0.42
C LEU A 49 -0.85 -7.33 -0.82
N GLU A 50 -0.64 -7.99 -1.95
CA GLU A 50 -1.27 -7.60 -3.22
C GLU A 50 -2.81 -7.50 -3.11
N ARG A 51 -3.47 -8.50 -2.51
CA ARG A 51 -4.94 -8.60 -2.43
C ARG A 51 -5.49 -8.60 -1.00
N THR A 52 -4.62 -8.80 -0.03
CA THR A 52 -4.98 -8.97 1.38
C THR A 52 -4.10 -8.09 2.25
N ALA A 53 -4.49 -7.89 3.49
CA ALA A 53 -3.67 -7.28 4.52
C ALA A 53 -3.75 -8.12 5.78
N VAL A 54 -2.68 -8.12 6.56
CA VAL A 54 -2.64 -8.74 7.88
C VAL A 54 -3.03 -7.67 8.89
N ILE A 55 -4.09 -7.93 9.64
CA ILE A 55 -4.57 -7.04 10.68
C ILE A 55 -4.37 -7.65 12.07
N GLU A 56 -4.21 -6.78 13.05
CA GLU A 56 -4.28 -7.10 14.47
C GLU A 56 -5.53 -6.37 15.02
N PRO A 57 -6.60 -7.11 15.38
CA PRO A 57 -7.86 -6.48 15.81
C PRO A 57 -7.72 -5.70 17.13
N ALA A 58 -6.95 -6.24 18.07
CA ALA A 58 -6.53 -5.56 19.29
C ALA A 58 -5.13 -6.07 19.70
N PRO A 59 -4.38 -5.30 20.52
CA PRO A 59 -3.05 -5.70 20.96
C PRO A 59 -3.04 -7.10 21.60
N GLY A 60 -2.24 -8.01 21.03
CA GLY A 60 -2.12 -9.38 21.53
C GLY A 60 -3.22 -10.34 21.07
N GLU A 61 -4.21 -9.87 20.30
CA GLU A 61 -5.13 -10.76 19.60
C GLU A 61 -4.45 -11.42 18.38
N PRO A 62 -4.89 -12.62 17.97
CA PRO A 62 -4.35 -13.29 16.80
C PRO A 62 -4.46 -12.42 15.54
N LYS A 63 -3.37 -12.36 14.77
CA LYS A 63 -3.35 -11.66 13.48
C LYS A 63 -4.24 -12.38 12.47
N VAL A 64 -5.01 -11.63 11.70
CA VAL A 64 -5.99 -12.14 10.74
C VAL A 64 -5.70 -11.59 9.35
N LEU A 65 -5.81 -12.44 8.33
CA LEU A 65 -5.77 -12.02 6.93
C LEU A 65 -7.15 -11.53 6.49
N VAL A 66 -7.20 -10.29 6.00
CA VAL A 66 -8.43 -9.67 5.51
C VAL A 66 -8.22 -9.18 4.08
N ASN A 67 -9.24 -9.33 3.23
CA ASN A 67 -9.19 -8.83 1.86
C ASN A 67 -9.17 -7.29 1.87
N ARG A 68 -8.30 -6.67 1.04
CA ARG A 68 -8.16 -5.20 0.95
C ARG A 68 -9.50 -4.51 0.63
N ARG A 69 -10.40 -5.18 -0.07
CA ARG A 69 -11.78 -4.72 -0.36
C ARG A 69 -12.63 -4.43 0.86
N ARG A 70 -12.31 -5.03 2.00
CA ARG A 70 -13.04 -4.92 3.27
C ARG A 70 -12.40 -3.92 4.23
N LEU A 71 -11.30 -3.28 3.83
CA LEU A 71 -10.56 -2.33 4.67
C LEU A 71 -10.73 -0.92 4.14
N PHE A 72 -11.07 -0.02 5.05
CA PHE A 72 -11.22 1.41 4.84
C PHE A 72 -10.12 2.14 5.61
N VAL A 73 -9.42 3.07 4.96
CA VAL A 73 -8.20 3.69 5.49
C VAL A 73 -8.24 5.20 5.27
N ASP A 74 -7.56 5.96 6.15
CA ASP A 74 -7.28 7.37 5.89
C ASP A 74 -6.07 7.43 4.94
N PRO A 75 -6.23 7.91 3.69
CA PRO A 75 -5.14 7.92 2.71
C PRO A 75 -3.96 8.78 3.17
N ARG A 76 -4.18 9.74 4.08
CA ARG A 76 -3.14 10.61 4.63
C ARG A 76 -2.20 9.89 5.62
N GLN A 77 -2.59 8.70 6.10
CA GLN A 77 -1.77 7.88 6.98
C GLN A 77 -0.96 6.83 6.22
N LEU A 78 -1.26 6.61 4.93
CA LEU A 78 -0.57 5.62 4.13
C LEU A 78 0.81 6.13 3.74
N ARG A 79 1.81 5.27 3.92
CA ARG A 79 3.18 5.50 3.48
C ARG A 79 3.48 4.50 2.38
N VAL A 80 4.05 4.97 1.28
CA VAL A 80 4.42 4.13 0.13
C VAL A 80 5.93 4.14 -0.03
N ARG A 81 6.50 2.96 -0.32
CA ARG A 81 7.91 2.78 -0.63
C ARG A 81 8.06 2.18 -2.01
N HIS A 82 8.94 2.77 -2.81
CA HIS A 82 9.33 2.25 -4.12
C HIS A 82 10.47 1.21 -4.01
N LEU A 83 10.33 0.08 -4.69
CA LEU A 83 11.29 -1.02 -4.72
C LEU A 83 12.29 -0.86 -5.88
N ALA A 84 13.33 -0.04 -5.69
CA ALA A 84 14.38 0.19 -6.69
C ALA A 84 15.05 -1.09 -7.26
N SER A 85 15.09 -2.19 -6.50
CA SER A 85 15.73 -3.44 -6.92
C SER A 85 15.06 -4.13 -8.11
N LYS A 86 13.73 -3.99 -8.27
CA LYS A 86 13.01 -4.56 -9.42
C LYS A 86 13.25 -3.74 -10.68
N GLU A 87 13.30 -2.42 -10.54
CA GLU A 87 13.52 -1.52 -11.67
C GLU A 87 14.95 -1.67 -12.25
N ALA A 88 15.97 -1.78 -11.40
CA ALA A 88 17.34 -2.04 -11.84
C ALA A 88 17.45 -3.38 -12.60
N ALA A 89 16.81 -4.44 -12.09
CA ALA A 89 16.75 -5.73 -12.76
C ALA A 89 15.94 -5.70 -14.08
N ARG A 90 14.88 -4.89 -14.16
CA ARG A 90 14.13 -4.65 -15.40
C ARG A 90 15.01 -3.98 -16.45
N ARG A 91 15.66 -2.86 -16.09
CA ARG A 91 16.56 -2.11 -16.99
C ARG A 91 17.72 -2.98 -17.49
N GLY A 92 18.33 -3.79 -16.61
CA GLY A 92 19.39 -4.72 -17.01
C GLY A 92 18.92 -5.75 -18.05
N ARG A 93 17.70 -6.29 -17.90
CA ARG A 93 17.12 -7.23 -18.89
C ARG A 93 16.79 -6.56 -20.22
N GLU A 94 16.32 -5.32 -20.20
CA GLU A 94 16.04 -4.56 -21.43
C GLU A 94 17.31 -4.20 -22.18
N ALA A 95 18.34 -3.71 -21.48
CA ALA A 95 19.65 -3.43 -22.06
C ALA A 95 20.27 -4.68 -22.71
N ALA A 96 20.22 -5.83 -22.03
CA ALA A 96 20.73 -7.09 -22.57
C ALA A 96 19.94 -7.59 -23.80
N ARG A 97 18.64 -7.27 -23.91
CA ARG A 97 17.84 -7.57 -25.10
C ARG A 97 18.21 -6.66 -26.28
N GLN A 98 18.36 -5.36 -26.03
CA GLN A 98 18.78 -4.40 -27.05
C GLN A 98 20.16 -4.72 -27.61
N LEU A 99 21.12 -5.10 -26.74
CA LEU A 99 22.45 -5.51 -27.16
C LEU A 99 22.40 -6.73 -28.09
N ARG A 100 21.64 -7.76 -27.72
CA ARG A 100 21.46 -8.96 -28.56
C ARG A 100 20.80 -8.66 -29.91
N LEU A 101 19.82 -7.76 -29.94
CA LEU A 101 19.18 -7.31 -31.18
C LEU A 101 20.17 -6.55 -32.08
N GLN A 102 21.01 -5.68 -31.51
CA GLN A 102 22.07 -4.99 -32.25
C GLN A 102 23.11 -5.98 -32.80
N GLU A 103 23.56 -6.95 -32.00
CA GLU A 103 24.49 -7.99 -32.44
C GLU A 103 23.92 -8.84 -33.58
N GLN A 104 22.64 -9.20 -33.53
CA GLN A 104 21.95 -9.92 -34.62
C GLN A 104 21.82 -9.09 -35.90
N GLN A 105 21.55 -7.78 -35.78
CA GLN A 105 21.47 -6.89 -36.93
C GLN A 105 22.83 -6.62 -37.57
N SER A 106 23.89 -6.53 -36.76
CA SER A 106 25.26 -6.29 -37.24
C SER A 106 25.94 -7.56 -37.78
N SER A 107 25.48 -8.75 -37.41
CA SER A 107 25.94 -10.02 -37.98
C SER A 107 25.16 -10.47 -39.23
N ALA A 108 24.04 -9.81 -39.55
CA ALA A 108 23.24 -10.05 -40.74
C ALA A 108 23.46 -9.03 -41.88
N ALA A 109 24.38 -8.08 -41.69
CA ALA A 109 24.82 -7.08 -42.67
C ALA A 109 26.21 -7.42 -43.21
#